data_AF-A0A951QHQ8-F1
#
_entry.id   AF-A0A951QHQ8-F1
#
_cell.length_a   1.000
_cell.length_b   1.000
_cell.length_c   1.000
_cell.angle_alpha   90.00
_cell.angle_beta   90.00
_cell.angle_gamma   90.00
#
_symmetry.space_group_name_H-M   'P 1'
#
loop_
_entity.id
_entity.type
_entity.pdbx_description
1 polymer ?
#
loop_
_entity_poly.entity_id
_entity_poly.type
_entity_poly.pdbx_seq_one_letter_code
_entity_poly.pdbx_strand_id
1 'polypeptide(L)'
;MIAGVGTLLFLLVVNNVAPYTALMQNWAGSLFAPAENLFSGVARWLNVGIYWLLGVITYSVVQSFELFPRIIKTDRQLIQKLLNGVNNSSNYQPRNGDSKVVKGLKKVASQGLIWAYAHLETVKNIAYVIDSIVCYMYYPFVKSGNWADIFGIIYAGKFDQLDYGNIAKFFLTVKGVEWALEIFLALWEMFKAAKSVRSGESNP
;
A
#
# COMPACT_ATOMS: atom_id res chain seq x y z
N MET A 1 13.60 9.86 23.60
CA MET A 1 13.79 9.58 22.15
C MET A 1 12.85 8.48 21.65
N ILE A 2 12.73 7.32 22.32
CA ILE A 2 11.88 6.18 21.90
C ILE A 2 10.37 6.53 21.85
N ALA A 3 9.85 7.31 22.81
CA ALA A 3 8.44 7.73 22.82
C ALA A 3 8.04 8.64 21.62
N GLY A 4 9.00 9.40 21.07
CA GLY A 4 8.75 10.26 19.91
C GLY A 4 8.60 9.48 18.61
N VAL A 5 9.42 8.44 18.41
CA VAL A 5 9.36 7.59 17.21
C VAL A 5 8.06 6.79 17.18
N GLY A 6 7.65 6.21 18.31
CA GLY A 6 6.38 5.46 18.40
C GLY A 6 5.17 6.34 18.08
N THR A 7 5.14 7.58 18.56
CA THR A 7 4.06 8.54 18.28
C THR A 7 4.03 8.92 16.80
N LEU A 8 5.18 9.16 16.18
CA LEU A 8 5.26 9.49 14.76
C LEU A 8 4.79 8.34 13.87
N LEU A 9 5.19 7.10 14.18
CA LEU A 9 4.73 5.91 13.45
C LEU A 9 3.23 5.70 13.61
N PHE A 10 2.71 5.90 14.83
CA PHE A 10 1.27 5.83 15.06
C PHE A 10 0.51 6.87 14.25
N LEU A 11 0.94 8.14 14.27
CA LEU A 11 0.34 9.21 13.48
C LEU A 11 0.43 8.94 11.98
N LEU A 12 1.55 8.39 11.51
CA LEU A 12 1.70 7.97 10.12
C LEU A 12 0.65 6.93 9.76
N VAL A 13 0.52 5.86 10.55
CA VAL A 13 -0.49 4.80 10.30
C VAL A 13 -1.91 5.37 10.34
N VAL A 14 -2.26 6.14 11.36
CA VAL A 14 -3.62 6.70 11.49
C VAL A 14 -3.95 7.62 10.31
N ASN A 15 -3.04 8.52 9.92
CA ASN A 15 -3.28 9.43 8.79
C ASN A 15 -3.35 8.71 7.44
N ASN A 16 -2.67 7.58 7.29
CA ASN A 16 -2.72 6.76 6.08
C ASN A 16 -3.97 5.89 5.99
N VAL A 17 -4.48 5.42 7.12
CA VAL A 17 -5.69 4.58 7.18
C VAL A 17 -6.98 5.42 7.10
N ALA A 18 -6.92 6.71 7.46
CA ALA A 18 -8.09 7.58 7.52
C ALA A 18 -8.85 7.70 6.17
N PRO A 19 -8.22 7.94 5.01
CA PRO A 19 -8.91 7.97 3.72
C PRO A 19 -9.67 6.68 3.41
N TYR A 20 -9.07 5.53 3.71
CA TYR A 20 -9.66 4.21 3.50
C TYR A 20 -10.81 3.93 4.47
N THR A 21 -10.70 4.39 5.71
CA THR A 21 -11.79 4.30 6.69
C THR A 21 -12.99 5.13 6.22
N ALA A 22 -12.76 6.34 5.74
CA ALA A 22 -13.81 7.20 5.20
C ALA A 22 -14.45 6.61 3.92
N LEU A 23 -13.64 6.02 3.03
CA LEU A 23 -14.14 5.28 1.88
C LEU A 23 -15.06 4.14 2.29
N MET A 24 -14.65 3.34 3.29
CA MET A 24 -15.45 2.23 3.81
C MET A 24 -16.73 2.72 4.50
N GLN A 25 -16.69 3.84 5.21
CA GLN A 25 -17.91 4.45 5.78
C GLN A 25 -18.91 4.86 4.69
N ASN A 26 -18.42 5.49 3.61
CA ASN A 26 -19.28 5.93 2.50
C ASN A 26 -19.83 4.74 1.70
N TRP A 27 -19.02 3.70 1.48
CA TRP A 27 -19.42 2.53 0.72
C TRP A 27 -20.30 1.58 1.54
N ALA A 28 -19.83 1.18 2.72
CA ALA A 28 -20.49 0.19 3.57
C ALA A 28 -21.55 0.79 4.51
N GLY A 29 -21.58 2.11 4.72
CA GLY A 29 -22.66 2.78 5.43
C GLY A 29 -24.03 2.50 4.80
N SER A 30 -24.08 2.33 3.47
CA SER A 30 -25.29 1.91 2.75
C SER A 30 -25.70 0.45 3.02
N LEU A 31 -24.74 -0.42 3.32
CA LEU A 31 -24.95 -1.86 3.58
C LEU A 31 -25.31 -2.15 5.04
N PHE A 32 -24.80 -1.34 5.99
CA PHE A 32 -24.98 -1.52 7.43
C PHE A 32 -25.96 -0.53 8.09
N ALA A 33 -26.54 0.40 7.33
CA ALA A 33 -27.58 1.33 7.79
C ALA A 33 -28.72 0.68 8.63
N PRO A 34 -29.20 -0.55 8.37
CA PRO A 34 -30.25 -1.16 9.18
C PRO A 34 -29.83 -1.53 10.62
N ALA A 35 -28.53 -1.71 10.88
CA ALA A 35 -28.02 -2.13 12.18
C ALA A 35 -27.86 -0.96 13.18
N GLU A 36 -27.89 0.29 12.70
CA GLU A 36 -27.66 1.49 13.52
C GLU A 36 -28.79 1.77 14.53
N ASN A 37 -30.00 1.26 14.25
CA ASN A 37 -31.18 1.47 15.09
C ASN A 37 -31.34 0.47 16.24
N LEU A 38 -30.52 -0.58 16.32
CA LEU A 38 -30.73 -1.69 17.26
C LEU A 38 -29.93 -1.59 18.57
N PHE A 39 -28.80 -0.86 18.62
CA PHE A 39 -27.97 -0.78 19.83
C PHE A 39 -27.23 0.57 19.95
N SER A 40 -27.90 1.63 20.39
CA SER A 40 -27.48 3.03 20.25
C SER A 40 -26.12 3.44 20.87
N GLY A 41 -25.55 2.67 21.82
CA GLY A 41 -24.24 2.95 22.42
C GLY A 41 -23.13 2.01 21.95
N VAL A 42 -23.31 0.71 22.13
CA VAL A 42 -22.30 -0.32 21.81
C VAL A 42 -22.18 -0.54 20.30
N ALA A 43 -23.27 -0.49 19.53
CA ALA A 43 -23.16 -0.62 18.07
C ALA A 43 -22.47 0.58 17.43
N ARG A 44 -22.52 1.78 18.05
CA ARG A 44 -21.78 2.92 17.52
C ARG A 44 -20.26 2.71 17.60
N TRP A 45 -19.76 2.19 18.72
CA TRP A 45 -18.35 1.85 18.88
C TRP A 45 -17.92 0.67 18.01
N LEU A 46 -18.76 -0.37 17.93
CA LEU A 46 -18.51 -1.52 17.05
C LEU A 46 -18.48 -1.09 15.57
N ASN A 47 -19.40 -0.21 15.14
CA ASN A 47 -19.42 0.30 13.77
C ASN A 47 -18.17 1.11 13.43
N VAL A 48 -17.74 2.02 14.30
CA VAL A 48 -16.48 2.77 14.10
C VAL A 48 -15.29 1.82 14.02
N GLY A 49 -15.23 0.82 14.90
CA GLY A 49 -14.17 -0.20 14.89
C GLY A 49 -14.16 -1.05 13.61
N ILE A 50 -15.34 -1.45 13.11
CA ILE A 50 -15.48 -2.22 11.88
C ILE A 50 -14.99 -1.41 10.68
N TYR A 51 -15.42 -0.15 10.53
CA TYR A 51 -14.97 0.69 9.42
C TYR A 51 -13.46 0.93 9.46
N TRP A 52 -12.90 1.14 10.65
CA TRP A 52 -11.47 1.29 10.81
C TRP A 52 -10.73 0.00 10.43
N LEU A 53 -11.20 -1.17 10.87
CA LEU A 53 -10.63 -2.46 10.50
C LEU A 53 -10.68 -2.71 8.98
N LEU A 54 -11.82 -2.44 8.35
CA LEU A 54 -11.97 -2.52 6.89
C LEU A 54 -11.04 -1.52 6.18
N GLY A 55 -10.90 -0.32 6.73
CA GLY A 55 -9.95 0.69 6.26
C GLY A 55 -8.51 0.19 6.31
N VAL A 56 -8.08 -0.38 7.44
CA VAL A 56 -6.75 -0.98 7.61
C VAL A 56 -6.50 -2.11 6.61
N ILE A 57 -7.46 -3.02 6.44
CA ILE A 57 -7.33 -4.13 5.48
C ILE A 57 -7.18 -3.60 4.06
N THR A 58 -8.05 -2.68 3.65
CA THR A 58 -8.04 -2.12 2.29
C THR A 58 -6.75 -1.37 2.03
N TYR A 59 -6.35 -0.50 2.97
CA TYR A 59 -5.08 0.21 2.92
C TYR A 59 -3.89 -0.76 2.83
N SER A 60 -3.85 -1.80 3.66
CA SER A 60 -2.76 -2.78 3.65
C SER A 60 -2.63 -3.50 2.32
N VAL A 61 -3.74 -3.80 1.65
CA VAL A 61 -3.74 -4.42 0.32
C VAL A 61 -3.16 -3.47 -0.72
N VAL A 62 -3.64 -2.23 -0.78
CA VAL A 62 -3.14 -1.22 -1.73
C VAL A 62 -1.66 -0.92 -1.49
N GLN A 63 -1.29 -0.65 -0.23
CA GLN A 63 0.08 -0.39 0.17
C GLN A 63 1.01 -1.56 -0.14
N SER A 64 0.52 -2.81 0.00
CA SER A 64 1.30 -3.99 -0.38
C SER A 64 1.63 -3.97 -1.87
N PHE A 65 0.67 -3.66 -2.75
CA PHE A 65 0.94 -3.56 -4.20
C PHE A 65 1.93 -2.45 -4.55
N GLU A 66 1.97 -1.35 -3.80
CA GLU A 66 2.94 -0.28 -4.01
C GLU A 66 4.36 -0.66 -3.57
N LEU A 67 4.50 -1.31 -2.42
CA LEU A 67 5.80 -1.65 -1.83
C LEU A 67 6.40 -2.94 -2.41
N PHE A 68 5.56 -3.87 -2.85
CA PHE A 68 5.98 -5.20 -3.28
C PHE A 68 7.03 -5.21 -4.41
N PRO A 69 6.91 -4.39 -5.48
CA PRO A 69 7.94 -4.31 -6.51
C PRO A 69 9.31 -3.91 -5.98
N ARG A 70 9.35 -3.01 -4.99
CA ARG A 70 10.60 -2.55 -4.38
C ARG A 70 11.23 -3.64 -3.52
N ILE A 71 10.44 -4.24 -2.64
CA ILE A 71 10.90 -5.33 -1.75
C ILE A 71 11.47 -6.48 -2.59
N ILE A 72 10.80 -6.86 -3.67
CA ILE A 72 11.27 -7.92 -4.56
C ILE A 72 12.59 -7.54 -5.25
N LYS A 73 12.71 -6.31 -5.75
CA LYS A 73 13.90 -5.86 -6.50
C LYS A 73 15.15 -5.76 -5.62
N THR A 74 15.01 -5.47 -4.34
CA THR A 74 16.14 -5.36 -3.40
C THR A 74 16.83 -6.71 -3.18
N ASP A 75 16.09 -7.82 -3.22
CA ASP A 75 16.67 -9.15 -3.00
C ASP A 75 16.80 -9.96 -4.31
N ARG A 76 17.94 -9.77 -4.99
CA ARG A 76 18.30 -10.55 -6.19
C ARG A 76 18.31 -12.06 -5.91
N GLN A 77 18.67 -12.50 -4.70
CA GLN A 77 18.69 -13.92 -4.37
C GLN A 77 17.27 -14.47 -4.21
N LEU A 78 16.35 -13.69 -3.65
CA LEU A 78 14.93 -14.04 -3.56
C LEU A 78 14.29 -14.14 -4.95
N ILE A 79 14.60 -13.21 -5.87
CA ILE A 79 14.17 -13.33 -7.27
C ILE A 79 14.72 -14.60 -7.90
N GLN A 80 16.03 -14.87 -7.75
CA GLN A 80 16.63 -16.10 -8.28
C GLN A 80 16.03 -17.36 -7.66
N LYS A 81 15.76 -17.37 -6.35
CA LYS A 81 15.10 -18.49 -5.66
C LYS A 81 13.64 -18.67 -6.10
N LEU A 82 12.90 -17.59 -6.34
CA LEU A 82 11.53 -17.66 -6.86
C LEU A 82 11.52 -18.19 -8.30
N LEU A 83 12.40 -17.67 -9.17
CA LEU A 83 12.51 -18.13 -10.56
C LEU A 83 12.97 -19.59 -10.63
N ASN A 84 13.99 -19.95 -9.84
CA ASN A 84 14.46 -21.34 -9.75
C ASN A 84 13.43 -22.25 -9.08
N GLY A 85 12.65 -21.73 -8.12
CA GLY A 85 11.56 -22.46 -7.47
C GLY A 85 10.42 -22.75 -8.43
N VAL A 86 10.01 -21.80 -9.27
CA VAL A 86 8.98 -22.02 -10.30
C VAL A 86 9.50 -22.97 -11.39
N ASN A 87 10.77 -22.82 -11.81
CA ASN A 87 11.36 -23.65 -12.86
C ASN A 87 11.72 -25.07 -12.40
N ASN A 88 12.15 -25.27 -11.15
CA ASN A 88 12.63 -26.58 -10.66
C ASN A 88 11.63 -27.29 -9.73
N SER A 89 10.57 -26.62 -9.28
CA SER A 89 9.56 -27.28 -8.44
C SER A 89 8.65 -28.15 -9.30
N SER A 90 8.83 -29.45 -9.14
CA SER A 90 7.97 -30.48 -9.70
C SER A 90 6.50 -30.37 -9.23
N ASN A 91 6.18 -29.50 -8.25
CA ASN A 91 4.83 -29.24 -7.78
C ASN A 91 4.07 -28.25 -8.66
N TYR A 92 4.76 -27.33 -9.35
CA TYR A 92 4.14 -26.32 -10.22
C TYR A 92 4.20 -26.69 -11.70
N GLN A 93 4.96 -27.74 -12.06
CA GLN A 93 4.97 -28.26 -13.43
C GLN A 93 3.82 -29.26 -13.65
N PRO A 94 3.06 -29.16 -14.76
CA PRO A 94 2.07 -30.16 -15.13
C PRO A 94 2.73 -31.52 -15.34
N ARG A 95 2.28 -32.58 -14.65
CA ARG A 95 2.81 -33.95 -14.82
C ARG A 95 1.88 -34.83 -15.65
N ASN A 96 2.42 -35.88 -16.27
CA ASN A 96 1.64 -36.77 -17.14
C ASN A 96 0.55 -37.60 -16.44
N GLY A 97 0.45 -37.58 -15.11
CA GLY A 97 -0.65 -38.18 -14.34
C GLY A 97 -1.66 -37.19 -13.73
N ASP A 98 -1.46 -35.88 -13.87
CA ASP A 98 -2.36 -34.89 -13.27
C ASP A 98 -3.71 -34.82 -14.01
N SER A 99 -4.80 -34.65 -13.27
CA SER A 99 -6.12 -34.38 -13.85
C SER A 99 -6.10 -33.07 -14.65
N LYS A 100 -6.99 -32.93 -15.66
CA LYS A 100 -7.07 -31.72 -16.50
C LYS A 100 -7.19 -30.44 -15.66
N VAL A 101 -7.94 -30.49 -14.55
CA VAL A 101 -8.13 -29.36 -13.63
C VAL A 101 -6.84 -28.99 -12.89
N VAL A 102 -6.12 -29.99 -12.37
CA VAL A 102 -4.84 -29.79 -11.67
C VAL A 102 -3.77 -29.26 -12.62
N LYS A 103 -3.71 -29.76 -13.86
CA LYS A 103 -2.81 -29.21 -14.90
C LYS A 103 -3.10 -27.75 -15.20
N GLY A 104 -4.40 -27.38 -15.28
CA GLY A 104 -4.83 -26.00 -15.46
C GLY A 104 -4.38 -25.08 -14.32
N LEU A 105 -4.63 -25.49 -13.08
CA LEU A 105 -4.24 -24.72 -11.88
C LEU A 105 -2.71 -24.55 -11.78
N LYS A 106 -1.94 -25.62 -12.01
CA LYS A 106 -0.47 -25.55 -12.02
C LYS A 106 0.06 -24.61 -13.12
N LYS A 107 -0.56 -24.62 -14.30
CA LYS A 107 -0.22 -23.72 -15.40
C LYS A 107 -0.56 -22.26 -15.07
N VAL A 108 -1.73 -21.99 -14.50
CA VAL A 108 -2.13 -20.64 -14.06
C VAL A 108 -1.23 -20.13 -12.94
N ALA A 109 -0.86 -20.97 -11.97
CA ALA A 109 0.03 -20.56 -10.88
C ALA A 109 1.44 -20.23 -11.38
N SER A 110 2.02 -21.06 -12.25
CA SER A 110 3.36 -20.82 -12.83
C SER A 110 3.39 -19.61 -13.77
N GLN A 111 2.41 -19.50 -14.67
CA GLN A 111 2.29 -18.34 -15.58
C GLN A 111 1.91 -17.06 -14.83
N GLY A 112 1.10 -17.16 -13.79
CA GLY A 112 0.67 -16.04 -12.96
C GLY A 112 1.83 -15.38 -12.22
N LEU A 113 2.76 -16.17 -11.67
CA LEU A 113 3.97 -15.64 -11.02
C LEU A 113 4.89 -14.92 -12.02
N ILE A 114 5.10 -15.50 -13.20
CA ILE A 114 5.91 -14.89 -14.27
C ILE A 114 5.24 -13.61 -14.77
N TRP A 115 3.93 -13.64 -15.00
CA TRP A 115 3.15 -12.48 -15.41
C TRP A 115 3.19 -11.37 -14.36
N ALA A 116 2.96 -11.73 -13.09
CA ALA A 116 3.01 -10.79 -11.98
C ALA A 116 4.37 -10.10 -11.92
N TYR A 117 5.47 -10.87 -12.03
CA TYR A 117 6.83 -10.33 -12.09
C TYR A 117 7.02 -9.37 -13.28
N ALA A 118 6.58 -9.77 -14.48
CA ALA A 118 6.72 -8.97 -15.69
C ALA A 118 5.92 -7.65 -15.63
N HIS A 119 4.82 -7.61 -14.87
CA HIS A 119 3.93 -6.45 -14.77
C HIS A 119 3.98 -5.76 -13.40
N LEU A 120 4.98 -6.05 -12.56
CA LEU A 120 5.09 -5.49 -11.20
C LEU A 120 5.00 -3.96 -11.19
N GLU A 121 5.68 -3.27 -12.11
CA GLU A 121 5.62 -1.80 -12.19
C GLU A 121 4.25 -1.30 -12.65
N THR A 122 3.58 -2.00 -13.56
CA THR A 122 2.23 -1.64 -14.00
C THR A 122 1.24 -1.77 -12.85
N VAL A 123 1.29 -2.87 -12.10
CA VAL A 123 0.45 -3.07 -10.90
C VAL A 123 0.73 -1.99 -9.86
N LYS A 124 2.01 -1.63 -9.65
CA LYS A 124 2.40 -0.51 -8.78
C LYS A 124 1.74 0.79 -9.18
N ASN A 125 1.82 1.13 -10.46
CA ASN A 125 1.28 2.39 -10.98
C ASN A 125 -0.25 2.42 -10.86
N ILE A 126 -0.92 1.30 -11.10
CA ILE A 126 -2.38 1.18 -10.88
C ILE A 126 -2.71 1.38 -9.40
N ALA A 127 -1.97 0.75 -8.48
CA ALA A 127 -2.15 0.94 -7.05
C ALA A 127 -1.97 2.40 -6.65
N TYR A 128 -0.94 3.09 -7.16
CA TYR A 128 -0.73 4.52 -6.92
C TYR A 128 -1.87 5.39 -7.44
N VAL A 129 -2.43 5.06 -8.60
CA VAL A 129 -3.58 5.80 -9.15
C VAL A 129 -4.79 5.61 -8.24
N ILE A 130 -5.07 4.38 -7.82
CA ILE A 130 -6.18 4.09 -6.90
C ILE A 130 -5.97 4.81 -5.56
N ASP A 131 -4.79 4.70 -4.97
CA ASP A 131 -4.45 5.35 -3.70
C ASP A 131 -4.57 6.88 -3.82
N SER A 132 -4.08 7.46 -4.90
CA SER A 132 -4.21 8.89 -5.18
C SER A 132 -5.68 9.32 -5.29
N ILE A 133 -6.54 8.53 -5.92
CA ILE A 133 -7.98 8.85 -5.99
C ILE A 133 -8.60 8.85 -4.59
N VAL A 134 -8.35 7.79 -3.81
CA VAL A 134 -8.90 7.64 -2.45
C VAL A 134 -8.40 8.76 -1.53
N CYS A 135 -7.10 9.04 -1.56
CA CYS A 135 -6.49 10.10 -0.77
C CYS A 135 -6.95 11.49 -1.20
N TYR A 136 -7.17 11.73 -2.49
CA TYR A 136 -7.68 13.01 -2.98
C TYR A 136 -9.13 13.25 -2.54
N MET A 137 -9.98 12.22 -2.56
CA MET A 137 -11.36 12.33 -2.08
C MET A 137 -11.43 12.72 -0.60
N TYR A 138 -10.44 12.32 0.20
CA TYR A 138 -10.36 12.65 1.62
C TYR A 138 -9.60 13.96 1.92
N TYR A 139 -8.52 14.24 1.17
CA TYR A 139 -7.68 15.43 1.27
C TYR A 139 -7.73 16.25 -0.03
N PRO A 140 -8.84 16.95 -0.33
CA PRO A 140 -8.97 17.71 -1.57
C PRO A 140 -7.98 18.89 -1.59
N PHE A 141 -7.40 19.15 -2.77
CA PHE A 141 -6.38 20.19 -2.95
C PHE A 141 -6.95 21.60 -2.95
N VAL A 142 -8.25 21.73 -3.20
CA VAL A 142 -8.97 23.00 -3.23
C VAL A 142 -9.89 23.09 -2.03
N LYS A 143 -10.01 24.29 -1.45
CA LYS A 143 -10.88 24.52 -0.29
C LYS A 143 -12.36 24.27 -0.58
N SER A 144 -12.79 24.36 -1.84
CA SER A 144 -14.16 24.03 -2.27
C SER A 144 -14.44 22.52 -2.26
N GLY A 145 -13.41 21.67 -2.24
CA GLY A 145 -13.53 20.22 -2.38
C GLY A 145 -13.76 19.72 -3.80
N ASN A 146 -14.06 20.60 -4.77
CA ASN A 146 -14.40 20.21 -6.13
C ASN A 146 -13.18 20.16 -7.05
N TRP A 147 -12.84 18.98 -7.56
CA TRP A 147 -11.70 18.79 -8.46
C TRP A 147 -11.76 19.63 -9.75
N ALA A 148 -12.96 19.92 -10.25
CA ALA A 148 -13.13 20.71 -11.47
C ALA A 148 -12.62 22.15 -11.31
N ASP A 149 -12.58 22.66 -10.08
CA ASP A 149 -12.15 24.03 -9.79
C ASP A 149 -10.62 24.19 -9.89
N ILE A 150 -9.85 23.10 -9.85
CA ILE A 150 -8.38 23.12 -9.90
C ILE A 150 -7.87 23.84 -11.15
N PHE A 151 -8.42 23.49 -12.33
CA PHE A 151 -8.00 24.09 -13.59
C PHE A 151 -8.32 25.58 -13.64
N GLY A 152 -9.50 25.98 -13.14
CA GLY A 152 -9.90 27.37 -13.06
C GLY A 152 -9.01 28.18 -12.12
N ILE A 153 -8.63 27.61 -10.98
CA ILE A 153 -7.74 28.23 -9.99
C ILE A 153 -6.32 28.43 -10.55
N ILE A 154 -5.77 27.41 -11.20
CA ILE A 154 -4.43 27.49 -11.81
C ILE A 154 -4.43 28.52 -12.94
N TYR A 155 -5.43 28.48 -13.82
CA TYR A 155 -5.54 29.40 -14.94
C TYR A 155 -5.73 30.85 -14.49
N ALA A 156 -6.53 31.08 -13.44
CA ALA A 156 -6.78 32.40 -12.89
C ALA A 156 -5.69 32.89 -11.90
N GLY A 157 -4.68 32.07 -11.60
CA GLY A 157 -3.61 32.39 -10.67
C GLY A 157 -4.05 32.54 -9.20
N LYS A 158 -5.20 31.98 -8.81
CA LYS A 158 -5.81 32.14 -7.47
C LYS A 158 -5.28 31.09 -6.47
N PHE A 159 -3.97 31.07 -6.28
CA PHE A 159 -3.30 30.07 -5.44
C PHE A 159 -3.66 30.13 -3.94
N ASP A 160 -4.35 31.18 -3.50
CA ASP A 160 -4.93 31.33 -2.16
C ASP A 160 -6.11 30.38 -1.91
N GLN A 161 -6.72 29.85 -2.97
CA GLN A 161 -7.82 28.88 -2.91
C GLN A 161 -7.34 27.43 -2.74
N LEU A 162 -6.03 27.20 -2.87
CA LEU A 162 -5.42 25.90 -2.59
C LEU A 162 -5.31 25.67 -1.08
N ASP A 163 -5.60 24.43 -0.68
CA ASP A 163 -5.36 23.96 0.68
C ASP A 163 -4.01 23.25 0.74
N TYR A 164 -2.96 24.02 1.01
CA TYR A 164 -1.60 23.49 1.17
C TYR A 164 -1.49 22.45 2.30
N GLY A 165 -2.36 22.51 3.30
CA GLY A 165 -2.40 21.53 4.38
C GLY A 165 -2.87 20.17 3.88
N ASN A 166 -3.95 20.14 3.10
CA ASN A 166 -4.43 18.91 2.48
C ASN A 166 -3.49 18.40 1.39
N ILE A 167 -2.88 19.29 0.60
CA ILE A 167 -1.85 18.91 -0.38
C ILE A 167 -0.68 18.22 0.32
N ALA A 168 -0.18 18.78 1.43
CA ALA A 168 0.91 18.16 2.20
C ALA A 168 0.50 16.80 2.79
N LYS A 169 -0.70 16.69 3.36
CA LYS A 169 -1.22 15.41 3.88
C LYS A 169 -1.38 14.37 2.79
N PHE A 170 -1.89 14.76 1.63
CA PHE A 170 -2.02 13.89 0.47
C PHE A 170 -0.67 13.27 0.08
N PHE A 171 0.36 14.11 -0.12
CA PHE A 171 1.68 13.60 -0.49
C PHE A 171 2.29 12.74 0.63
N LEU A 172 2.11 13.14 1.88
CA LEU A 172 2.60 12.37 3.02
C LEU A 172 1.89 11.01 3.14
N THR A 173 0.61 10.92 2.80
CA THR A 173 -0.12 9.66 2.80
C THR A 173 0.34 8.78 1.62
N VAL A 174 0.26 9.28 0.39
CA VAL A 174 0.58 8.48 -0.80
C VAL A 174 2.06 8.05 -0.84
N LYS A 175 2.99 8.87 -0.34
CA LYS A 175 4.44 8.62 -0.45
C LYS A 175 5.18 8.45 0.86
N GLY A 176 4.60 8.81 1.99
CA GLY A 176 5.31 8.82 3.28
C GLY A 176 5.82 7.45 3.71
N VAL A 177 5.03 6.39 3.47
CA VAL A 177 5.45 5.01 3.81
C VAL A 177 6.60 4.54 2.92
N GLU A 178 6.56 4.88 1.63
CA GLU A 178 7.63 4.55 0.68
C GLU A 178 8.94 5.26 1.07
N TRP A 179 8.89 6.55 1.38
CA TRP A 179 10.04 7.30 1.87
C TRP A 179 10.59 6.75 3.20
N ALA A 180 9.70 6.38 4.12
CA ALA A 180 10.11 5.77 5.38
C ALA A 180 10.84 4.43 5.15
N LEU A 181 10.34 3.61 4.21
CA LEU A 181 10.98 2.36 3.82
C LEU A 181 12.35 2.59 3.16
N GLU A 182 12.45 3.55 2.24
CA GLU A 182 13.71 3.91 1.58
C GLU A 182 14.79 4.34 2.59
N ILE A 183 14.42 5.22 3.52
CA ILE A 183 15.31 5.67 4.58
C ILE A 183 15.72 4.50 5.47
N PHE A 184 14.76 3.64 5.85
CA PHE A 184 15.04 2.47 6.67
C PHE A 184 16.02 1.50 6.00
N LEU A 185 15.81 1.19 4.71
CA LEU A 185 16.68 0.31 3.94
C LEU A 185 18.09 0.90 3.80
N ALA A 186 18.19 2.19 3.47
CA ALA A 186 19.48 2.89 3.36
C ALA A 186 20.26 2.85 4.69
N LEU A 187 19.58 3.15 5.80
CA LEU A 187 20.19 3.06 7.14
C LEU A 187 20.65 1.64 7.46
N TRP A 188 19.83 0.64 7.15
CA TRP A 188 20.17 -0.76 7.38
C TRP A 188 21.43 -1.19 6.62
N GLU A 189 21.57 -0.79 5.35
CA GLU A 189 22.75 -1.06 4.55
C GLU A 189 24.00 -0.38 5.14
N MET A 190 23.89 0.87 5.59
CA MET A 190 24.99 1.57 6.27
C MET A 190 25.43 0.85 7.56
N PHE A 191 24.48 0.38 8.38
CA PHE A 191 24.80 -0.38 9.59
C PHE A 191 25.48 -1.71 9.27
N LYS A 192 25.02 -2.42 8.24
CA LYS A 192 25.63 -3.67 7.80
C LYS A 192 27.06 -3.44 7.30
N ALA A 193 27.27 -2.39 6.50
CA ALA A 193 28.60 -2.00 6.02
C ALA A 193 29.54 -1.64 7.18
N ALA A 194 29.09 -0.81 8.12
CA ALA A 194 29.87 -0.43 9.30
C ALA A 194 30.26 -1.65 10.16
N LYS A 195 29.36 -2.64 10.28
CA LYS A 195 29.65 -3.89 11.01
C LYS A 195 30.71 -4.73 10.30
N SER A 196 30.65 -4.86 8.96
CA SER A 196 31.65 -5.62 8.19
C SER A 196 33.06 -5.01 8.27
N VAL A 197 33.15 -3.67 8.24
CA VAL A 197 34.43 -2.96 8.43
C VAL A 197 35.00 -3.24 9.83
N ARG A 198 34.13 -3.30 10.85
CA ARG A 198 34.54 -3.54 12.23
C ARG A 198 34.88 -5.02 12.51
N SER A 199 34.30 -5.98 11.80
CA SER A 199 34.62 -7.41 11.94
C SER A 199 35.88 -7.84 11.20
N GLY A 200 36.48 -6.96 10.38
CA GLY A 200 37.65 -7.32 9.56
C GLY A 200 37.34 -8.35 8.48
N GLU A 201 36.05 -8.66 8.27
CA GLU A 201 35.59 -9.50 7.16
C GLU A 201 35.66 -8.65 5.90
N SER A 202 36.71 -8.85 5.11
CA SER A 202 36.72 -8.40 3.72
C SER A 202 35.56 -9.11 3.00
N ASN A 203 34.57 -8.36 2.54
CA ASN A 203 33.55 -8.89 1.63
C ASN A 203 34.26 -9.30 0.32
N PRO A 204 34.24 -10.59 -0.08
CA PRO A 204 34.48 -10.95 -1.47
C PRO A 204 33.35 -10.44 -2.38
#